data_AF-A0A1Y4LQ75-F1
#
_entry.id   AF-A0A1Y4LQ75-F1
#
_cell.length_a   1.000
_cell.length_b   1.000
_cell.length_c   1.000
_cell.angle_alpha   90.00
_cell.angle_beta   90.00
_cell.angle_gamma   90.00
#
_symmetry.space_group_name_H-M   'P 1'
#
loop_
_entity.id
_entity.type
_entity.pdbx_description
1 polymer ?
#
loop_
_entity_poly.entity_id
_entity_poly.type
_entity_poly.pdbx_seq_one_letter_code
_entity_poly.pdbx_strand_id
1 'polypeptide(L)'
;MHDAMNQLSAFAEQLRAEERSAGTIEKYMRDVRKFFCWLADKSLEKVQVSAWRAQLLSDGYAPETVNSMIVALNRFLDFIGCSDCRVRTLRIQRKLFRRQERELTRAEYERMVQTAERKGQQRLAL
;
A
#
# COMPACT_ATOMS: atom_id res chain seq x y z
N MET A 1 -11.78 2.25 10.69
CA MET A 1 -10.46 1.60 10.91
C MET A 1 -10.55 0.15 11.38
N HIS A 2 -11.42 -0.22 12.33
CA HIS A 2 -11.50 -1.61 12.85
C HIS A 2 -11.84 -2.65 11.77
N ASP A 3 -12.75 -2.32 10.85
CA ASP A 3 -13.15 -3.21 9.74
C ASP A 3 -12.01 -3.47 8.73
N ALA A 4 -11.24 -2.44 8.37
CA ALA A 4 -10.11 -2.57 7.45
C ALA A 4 -8.99 -3.48 7.99
N MET A 5 -8.80 -3.53 9.32
CA MET A 5 -7.81 -4.40 9.94
C MET A 5 -8.21 -5.88 9.84
N ASN A 6 -9.50 -6.17 10.04
CA ASN A 6 -10.04 -7.52 9.88
C ASN A 6 -9.97 -7.99 8.42
N GLN A 7 -10.31 -7.10 7.48
CA GLN A 7 -10.19 -7.37 6.04
C GLN A 7 -8.74 -7.65 5.62
N LEU A 8 -7.74 -6.95 6.19
CA LEU A 8 -6.33 -7.20 5.90
C LEU A 8 -5.87 -8.59 6.34
N SER A 9 -6.30 -9.05 7.51
CA SER A 9 -5.97 -10.41 7.97
C SER A 9 -6.59 -11.47 7.06
N ALA A 10 -7.87 -11.32 6.70
CA ALA A 10 -8.55 -12.23 5.78
C ALA A 10 -7.92 -12.22 4.38
N PHE A 11 -7.51 -11.05 3.90
CA PHE A 11 -6.79 -10.92 2.63
C PHE A 11 -5.44 -11.61 2.65
N ALA A 12 -4.69 -11.51 3.77
CA ALA A 12 -3.43 -12.23 3.93
C ALA A 12 -3.63 -13.76 3.86
N GLU A 13 -4.68 -14.29 4.51
CA GLU A 13 -5.01 -15.72 4.41
C GLU A 13 -5.36 -16.14 2.97
N GLN A 14 -6.13 -15.34 2.24
CA GLN A 14 -6.41 -15.62 0.84
C GLN A 14 -5.11 -15.65 0.02
N LEU A 15 -4.20 -14.70 0.20
CA LEU A 15 -2.94 -14.68 -0.54
C LEU A 15 -2.06 -15.90 -0.21
N ARG A 16 -2.11 -16.43 1.02
CA ARG A 16 -1.45 -17.69 1.37
C ARG A 16 -2.08 -18.88 0.66
N ALA A 17 -3.41 -18.92 0.58
CA ALA A 17 -4.13 -19.95 -0.17
C ALA A 17 -3.84 -19.88 -1.69
N GLU A 18 -3.53 -18.70 -2.22
CA GLU A 18 -3.01 -18.49 -3.59
C GLU A 18 -1.50 -18.79 -3.74
N GLU A 19 -0.86 -19.39 -2.74
CA GLU A 19 0.57 -19.73 -2.72
C GLU A 19 1.51 -18.54 -2.96
N ARG A 20 1.11 -17.33 -2.56
CA ARG A 20 1.98 -16.15 -2.63
C ARG A 20 3.09 -16.27 -1.59
N SER A 21 4.29 -15.84 -1.98
CA SER A 21 5.42 -15.80 -1.05
C SER A 21 5.15 -14.86 0.12
N ALA A 22 5.68 -15.20 1.30
CA ALA A 22 5.57 -14.37 2.50
C ALA A 22 5.98 -12.91 2.25
N GLY A 23 7.10 -12.69 1.53
CA GLY A 23 7.56 -11.35 1.17
C GLY A 23 6.58 -10.58 0.28
N THR A 24 5.86 -11.25 -0.62
CA THR A 24 4.81 -10.60 -1.43
C THR A 24 3.61 -10.22 -0.58
N ILE A 25 3.20 -11.11 0.33
CA ILE A 25 2.08 -10.89 1.25
C ILE A 25 2.37 -9.70 2.16
N GLU A 26 3.53 -9.71 2.84
CA GLU A 26 3.97 -8.63 3.73
C GLU A 26 4.00 -7.29 3.01
N LYS A 27 4.58 -7.28 1.79
CA LYS A 27 4.61 -6.09 0.95
C LYS A 27 3.19 -5.61 0.64
N TYR A 28 2.28 -6.48 0.21
CA TYR A 28 0.91 -6.08 -0.13
C TYR A 28 0.18 -5.52 1.09
N MET A 29 0.28 -6.18 2.24
CA MET A 29 -0.33 -5.68 3.49
C MET A 29 0.20 -4.30 3.84
N ARG A 30 1.51 -4.09 3.76
CA ARG A 30 2.14 -2.79 4.05
C ARG A 30 1.65 -1.70 3.11
N ASP A 31 1.61 -1.98 1.81
CA ASP A 31 1.22 -1.00 0.80
C ASP A 31 -0.27 -0.62 0.95
N VAL A 32 -1.13 -1.59 1.25
CA VAL A 32 -2.56 -1.37 1.54
C VAL A 32 -2.76 -0.58 2.84
N ARG A 33 -2.05 -0.93 3.92
CA ARG A 33 -2.08 -0.15 5.18
C ARG A 33 -1.68 1.30 4.95
N LYS A 34 -0.62 1.54 4.16
CA LYS A 34 -0.16 2.88 3.83
C LYS A 34 -1.22 3.70 3.11
N PHE A 35 -1.99 3.09 2.20
CA PHE A 35 -3.13 3.74 1.57
C PHE A 35 -4.19 4.12 2.61
N PHE A 36 -4.63 3.21 3.48
CA PHE A 36 -5.67 3.52 4.46
C PHE A 36 -5.21 4.55 5.51
N CYS A 37 -3.93 4.54 5.90
CA CYS A 37 -3.37 5.59 6.74
C CYS A 37 -3.41 6.96 6.05
N TRP A 38 -3.13 7.02 4.75
CA TRP A 38 -3.23 8.25 3.97
C TRP A 38 -4.69 8.69 3.73
N LEU A 39 -5.59 7.73 3.54
CA LEU A 39 -7.02 7.96 3.33
C LEU A 39 -7.67 8.57 4.59
N ALA A 40 -7.22 8.13 5.77
CA ALA A 40 -7.74 8.54 7.07
C ALA A 40 -9.27 8.37 7.13
N ASP A 41 -10.02 9.45 7.39
CA ASP A 41 -11.48 9.43 7.52
C ASP A 41 -12.22 9.69 6.19
N LYS A 42 -11.50 9.81 5.08
CA LYS A 42 -12.12 10.01 3.75
C LYS A 42 -12.79 8.73 3.28
N SER A 43 -13.91 8.88 2.57
CA SER A 43 -14.60 7.77 1.91
C SER A 43 -13.72 7.10 0.85
N LEU A 44 -13.78 5.78 0.81
CA LEU A 44 -13.09 4.97 -0.19
C LEU A 44 -13.80 5.10 -1.55
N GLU A 45 -13.19 5.88 -2.44
CA GLU A 45 -13.69 6.13 -3.79
C GLU A 45 -12.54 6.10 -4.80
N LYS A 46 -12.86 5.86 -6.08
CA LYS A 46 -11.88 5.85 -7.16
C LYS A 46 -11.04 7.14 -7.26
N VAL A 47 -11.66 8.28 -6.95
CA VAL A 47 -10.98 9.57 -6.92
C VAL A 47 -9.88 9.61 -5.85
N GLN A 48 -10.09 8.95 -4.70
CA GLN A 48 -9.13 8.92 -3.60
C GLN A 48 -7.97 7.99 -3.92
N VAL A 49 -8.25 6.85 -4.55
CA VAL A 49 -7.20 5.94 -5.06
C VAL A 49 -6.35 6.65 -6.13
N SER A 50 -6.98 7.42 -7.01
CA SER A 50 -6.29 8.21 -8.03
C SER A 50 -5.44 9.32 -7.43
N ALA A 51 -5.96 10.03 -6.43
CA ALA A 51 -5.25 11.07 -5.70
C ALA A 51 -4.06 10.50 -4.91
N TRP A 52 -4.20 9.33 -4.30
CA TRP A 52 -3.08 8.66 -3.63
C TRP A 52 -1.96 8.31 -4.62
N ARG A 53 -2.30 7.78 -5.80
CA ARG A 53 -1.32 7.52 -6.87
C ARG A 53 -0.56 8.79 -7.26
N ALA A 54 -1.26 9.91 -7.41
CA ALA A 54 -0.66 11.20 -7.74
C ALA A 54 0.23 11.73 -6.60
N GLN A 55 -0.20 11.56 -5.35
CA GLN A 55 0.60 11.94 -4.18
C GLN A 55 1.90 11.14 -4.11
N LEU A 56 1.87 9.82 -4.33
CA LEU A 56 3.09 9.01 -4.34
C LEU A 56 4.10 9.49 -5.41
N LEU A 57 3.62 9.95 -6.57
CA LEU A 57 4.52 10.55 -7.56
C LEU A 57 5.08 11.89 -7.09
N SER A 58 4.25 12.73 -6.48
CA SER A 58 4.67 14.03 -5.92
C SER A 58 5.66 13.88 -4.77
N ASP A 59 5.56 12.80 -4.00
CA ASP A 59 6.46 12.46 -2.90
C ASP A 59 7.81 11.88 -3.41
N GLY A 60 7.97 11.71 -4.73
CA GLY A 60 9.21 11.26 -5.35
C GLY A 60 9.38 9.74 -5.44
N TYR A 61 8.33 8.94 -5.24
CA TYR A 61 8.41 7.50 -5.44
C TYR A 61 8.67 7.15 -6.90
N ALA A 62 9.55 6.18 -7.15
CA ALA A 62 9.79 5.66 -8.48
C ALA A 62 8.49 5.10 -9.12
N PRO A 63 8.24 5.31 -10.41
CA PRO A 63 7.03 4.82 -11.09
C PRO A 63 6.76 3.33 -10.91
N GLU A 64 7.82 2.51 -10.86
CA GLU A 64 7.78 1.07 -10.61
C GLU A 64 7.24 0.75 -9.21
N THR A 65 7.70 1.50 -8.21
CA THR A 65 7.21 1.40 -6.83
C THR A 65 5.74 1.78 -6.75
N VAL A 66 5.35 2.91 -7.37
CA VAL A 66 3.95 3.34 -7.42
C VAL A 66 3.08 2.27 -8.07
N ASN A 67 3.50 1.71 -9.20
CA ASN A 67 2.79 0.63 -9.86
C ASN A 67 2.61 -0.59 -8.96
N SER A 68 3.67 -0.99 -8.26
CA SER A 68 3.63 -2.13 -7.35
C SER A 68 2.67 -1.91 -6.17
N MET A 69 2.61 -0.68 -5.63
CA MET A 69 1.67 -0.30 -4.57
C MET A 69 0.23 -0.27 -5.08
N ILE A 70 -0.01 0.27 -6.28
CA ILE A 70 -1.34 0.28 -6.92
C ILE A 70 -1.82 -1.13 -7.25
N VAL A 71 -0.94 -2.06 -7.64
CA VAL A 71 -1.30 -3.47 -7.86
C VAL A 71 -1.75 -4.12 -6.55
N ALA A 72 -1.00 -3.92 -5.46
CA ALA A 72 -1.39 -4.44 -4.14
C ALA A 72 -2.76 -3.91 -3.71
N LEU A 73 -2.97 -2.60 -3.86
CA LEU A 73 -4.24 -1.95 -3.52
C LEU A 73 -5.39 -2.44 -4.39
N ASN A 74 -5.23 -2.51 -5.72
CA ASN A 74 -6.29 -2.99 -6.60
C ASN A 74 -6.71 -4.43 -6.27
N ARG A 75 -5.76 -5.32 -5.94
CA ARG A 75 -6.06 -6.69 -5.51
C ARG A 75 -6.85 -6.72 -4.20
N PHE A 76 -6.49 -5.87 -3.24
CA PHE A 76 -7.26 -5.75 -2.01
C PHE A 76 -8.67 -5.20 -2.27
N LEU A 77 -8.81 -4.20 -3.14
CA LEU A 77 -10.13 -3.67 -3.53
C LEU A 77 -11.01 -4.73 -4.18
N ASP A 78 -10.44 -5.60 -5.01
CA ASP A 78 -11.16 -6.74 -5.57
C ASP A 78 -11.59 -7.73 -4.48
N PHE A 79 -10.72 -8.00 -3.51
CA PHE A 79 -11.02 -8.89 -2.38
C PHE A 79 -12.22 -8.42 -1.55
N ILE A 80 -12.32 -7.12 -1.28
CA ILE A 80 -13.42 -6.55 -0.49
C ILE A 80 -14.66 -6.19 -1.34
N GLY A 81 -14.66 -6.52 -2.64
CA GLY A 81 -15.78 -6.21 -3.54
C GLY A 81 -15.89 -4.74 -3.98
N CYS A 82 -14.84 -3.94 -3.78
CA CYS A 82 -14.77 -2.52 -4.18
C CYS A 82 -14.05 -2.32 -5.53
N SER A 83 -14.26 -3.23 -6.49
CA SER A 83 -13.58 -3.24 -7.79
C SER A 83 -13.77 -1.95 -8.62
N ASP A 84 -14.83 -1.19 -8.36
CA ASP A 84 -15.12 0.10 -9.02
C ASP A 84 -14.15 1.21 -8.62
N CYS A 85 -13.51 1.08 -7.45
CA CYS A 85 -12.51 2.03 -6.95
C CYS A 85 -11.13 1.84 -7.57
N ARG A 86 -10.92 0.79 -8.38
CA ARG A 86 -9.61 0.48 -8.96
C ARG A 86 -9.14 1.55 -9.93
N VAL A 87 -7.82 1.70 -9.97
CA VAL A 87 -7.16 2.62 -10.90
C VAL A 87 -6.12 1.89 -11.73
N ARG A 88 -5.86 2.38 -12.93
CA ARG A 88 -4.80 1.82 -13.78
C ARG A 88 -3.42 2.17 -13.20
N THR A 89 -2.48 1.26 -13.38
CA THR A 89 -1.06 1.54 -13.18
C THR A 89 -0.56 2.58 -14.19
N LEU A 90 0.56 3.22 -13.86
CA LEU A 90 1.27 4.13 -14.75
C LEU A 90 1.85 3.34 -15.93
N ARG A 91 1.69 3.88 -17.14
CA ARG A 91 2.33 3.32 -18.33
C ARG A 91 3.80 3.75 -18.36
N ILE A 92 4.70 2.83 -18.03
CA ILE A 92 6.14 3.06 -18.10
C ILE A 92 6.63 2.65 -19.49
N GLN A 93 7.17 3.60 -20.25
CA GLN A 93 7.91 3.28 -21.46
C GLN A 93 9.34 2.91 -21.06
N ARG A 94 9.70 1.62 -21.15
CA ARG A 94 11.06 1.16 -20.88
C ARG A 94 12.01 1.79 -21.89
N LYS A 95 12.78 2.80 -21.48
CA LYS A 95 14.01 3.14 -22.19
C LYS A 95 14.99 1.99 -21.96
N LEU A 96 15.65 1.50 -23.02
CA LEU A 96 16.62 0.39 -23.01
C LEU A 96 17.90 0.66 -22.17
N PHE A 97 17.89 1.65 -21.27
CA PHE A 97 19.00 1.89 -20.36
C PHE A 97 18.75 1.16 -19.04
N ARG A 98 19.60 0.17 -18.77
CA ARG A 98 19.68 -0.52 -17.49
C ARG A 98 19.94 0.51 -16.39
N ARG A 99 18.92 0.84 -15.61
CA ARG A 99 19.13 1.31 -14.25
C ARG A 99 18.77 0.18 -13.30
N GLN A 100 19.76 -0.25 -12.53
CA GLN A 100 19.57 -0.97 -11.28
C GLN A 100 18.86 -0.02 -10.30
N GLU A 101 17.55 0.13 -10.40
CA GLU A 101 16.78 0.90 -9.43
C GLU A 101 16.39 -0.03 -8.28
N ARG A 102 17.35 -0.11 -7.35
CA ARG A 102 17.21 -0.44 -5.92
C ARG A 102 15.81 -0.90 -5.53
N GLU A 103 15.67 -2.21 -5.39
CA GLU A 103 14.66 -2.82 -4.54
C GLU A 103 14.57 -2.01 -3.25
N LEU A 104 13.37 -1.56 -2.88
CA LEU A 104 13.11 -0.77 -1.69
C LEU A 104 13.95 -1.33 -0.54
N THR A 105 15.01 -0.62 -0.21
CA THR A 105 15.87 -1.01 0.87
C THR A 105 15.02 -0.91 2.12
N ARG A 106 14.92 -2.03 2.81
CA ARG A 106 14.47 -2.26 4.18
C ARG A 106 14.76 -1.11 5.18
N ALA A 107 15.63 -0.17 4.84
CA ALA A 107 15.94 1.06 5.57
C ALA A 107 14.84 2.15 5.53
N GLU A 108 14.05 2.30 4.46
CA GLU A 108 12.89 3.24 4.49
C GLU A 108 11.74 2.70 5.35
N TYR A 109 11.70 1.37 5.51
CA TYR A 109 10.71 0.62 6.26
C TYR A 109 10.80 0.81 7.78
N GLU A 110 12.00 0.93 8.36
CA GLU A 110 12.15 1.13 9.81
C GLU A 110 11.69 2.51 10.29
N ARG A 111 11.78 3.56 9.45
CA ARG A 111 11.37 4.92 9.85
C ARG A 111 9.84 5.10 9.87
N MET A 112 9.12 4.46 8.95
CA MET A 112 7.66 4.61 8.86
C MET A 112 6.90 3.80 9.93
N VAL A 113 7.36 2.59 10.25
CA VAL A 113 6.68 1.72 11.24
C VAL A 113 6.82 2.28 12.66
N GLN A 114 7.96 2.89 13.02
CA GLN A 114 8.15 3.50 14.34
C GLN A 114 7.31 4.76 14.60
N THR A 115 6.70 5.35 13.58
CA THR A 115 5.87 6.56 13.74
C THR A 115 4.40 6.18 13.98
N ALA A 116 3.96 5.02 13.49
CA ALA A 116 2.61 4.51 13.74
C ALA A 116 2.46 3.96 15.17
N GLU A 117 3.49 3.31 15.72
CA GLU A 117 3.45 2.77 17.09
C GLU A 117 3.55 3.85 18.18
N ARG A 118 4.14 5.02 17.89
CA ARG A 118 4.32 6.10 18.87
C ARG A 118 3.07 6.95 19.15
N LYS A 119 2.04 6.85 18.31
CA LYS A 119 0.78 7.62 18.49
C LYS A 119 -0.28 6.91 19.35
N GLY A 120 0.04 5.74 19.92
CA GLY A 120 -0.86 4.97 20.79
C GLY A 120 -0.51 4.96 22.29
N GLN A 121 0.62 5.53 22.73
CA GLN A 121 1.11 5.38 24.12
C GLN A 121 1.67 6.68 24.74
N GLN A 122 0.94 7.79 24.67
CA GLN A 122 1.20 8.96 25.52
C GLN A 122 -0.08 9.55 26.14
N ARG A 123 -0.98 8.68 26.59
CA ARG A 123 -2.01 9.05 27.57
C ARG A 123 -2.14 7.96 28.63
N LEU A 124 -1.13 7.88 29.49
CA LEU A 124 -1.24 7.43 30.88
C LEU A 124 0.07 7.83 31.57
N ALA A 125 0.19 9.15 31.75
CA ALA A 125 1.06 9.74 32.76
C ALA A 125 0.16 10.63 33.60
N LEU A 126 -0.53 9.99 34.55
CA LEU A 126 -1.00 10.50 35.86
C LEU A 126 -1.78 9.36 36.53
#